data_AF-A0A416VCZ8-F1
#
_entry.id   AF-A0A416VCZ8-F1
#
_cell.length_a   1.000
_cell.length_b   1.000
_cell.length_c   1.000
_cell.angle_alpha   90.00
_cell.angle_beta   90.00
_cell.angle_gamma   90.00
#
_symmetry.space_group_name_H-M   'P 1'
#
loop_
_entity.id
_entity.type
_entity.pdbx_description
1 polymer ?
#
loop_
_entity_poly.entity_id
_entity_poly.type
_entity_poly.pdbx_seq_one_letter_code
_entity_poly.pdbx_strand_id
1 'polypeptide(L)'
;MRFASQEFFDKLKESIMDENSDDSIYTELYEVLLHDTKYRIIRNVGFEDWEDVFQEVAWSVIRQLPRYLLNSEDMHEAQRQSWLNRIVDGKSASWLKKKYRMNKQKKEEQGSQTGSKQPKNIVLSLDMLHEINEETHTPIKLAEGSDSTKSPETIMVESEVSKKLLEKLTQLYSINTSPEKLIAFTYSRLIFPYIGDVVSGKPSKVYEHLYGFRLYDLYECMVDDLMSVIDGFIPKETFLPLREKLDIIDSDGHAIGEKSFDLQVRQITDGVHRIHKKLDADRDEETKKEQKQEQQEGGSDDDRTPEF
;
A
#
# COMPACT_ATOMS: atom_id res chain seq x y z
N MET A 1 -20.51 -8.69 23.16
CA MET A 1 -19.55 -7.58 23.30
C MET A 1 -19.49 -6.80 21.99
N ARG A 2 -19.20 -5.49 21.99
CA ARG A 2 -19.09 -4.67 20.77
C ARG A 2 -17.61 -4.43 20.46
N PHE A 3 -17.24 -4.30 19.19
CA PHE A 3 -15.85 -4.04 18.78
C PHE A 3 -15.35 -2.73 19.38
N ALA A 4 -16.21 -1.70 19.35
CA ALA A 4 -15.83 -0.36 19.72
C ALA A 4 -15.83 -0.10 21.24
N SER A 5 -16.30 -1.05 22.06
CA SER A 5 -16.40 -0.84 23.51
C SER A 5 -15.02 -0.77 24.15
N GLN A 6 -14.93 0.00 25.25
CA GLN A 6 -13.71 0.05 26.05
C GLN A 6 -13.33 -1.34 26.59
N GLU A 7 -14.32 -2.10 27.07
CA GLU A 7 -14.14 -3.47 27.56
C GLU A 7 -13.45 -4.39 26.53
N PHE A 8 -13.88 -4.35 25.26
CA PHE A 8 -13.27 -5.18 24.24
C PHE A 8 -11.90 -4.67 23.83
N PHE A 9 -11.72 -3.34 23.77
CA PHE A 9 -10.43 -2.72 23.47
C PHE A 9 -9.35 -3.10 24.49
N ASP A 10 -9.66 -3.00 25.79
CA ASP A 10 -8.72 -3.33 26.86
C ASP A 10 -8.34 -4.81 26.82
N LYS A 11 -9.35 -5.69 26.67
CA LYS A 11 -9.14 -7.13 26.52
C LYS A 11 -8.27 -7.48 25.32
N LEU A 12 -8.52 -6.83 24.18
CA LEU A 12 -7.76 -7.02 22.94
C LEU A 12 -6.32 -6.54 23.10
N LYS A 13 -6.10 -5.43 23.79
CA LYS A 13 -4.76 -4.89 24.09
C LYS A 13 -3.99 -5.83 25.00
N GLU A 14 -4.59 -6.28 26.10
CA GLU A 14 -3.96 -7.20 27.06
C GLU A 14 -3.57 -8.53 26.42
N SER A 15 -4.48 -9.16 25.67
CA SER A 15 -4.21 -10.44 25.02
C SER A 15 -3.17 -10.36 23.90
N ILE A 16 -3.01 -9.22 23.23
CA ILE A 16 -2.01 -9.07 22.16
C ILE A 16 -0.63 -8.69 22.72
N MET A 17 -0.58 -8.05 23.88
CA MET A 17 0.68 -7.68 24.56
C MET A 17 1.25 -8.78 25.46
N ASP A 18 0.45 -9.80 25.82
CA ASP A 18 0.91 -10.96 26.58
C ASP A 18 1.53 -12.04 25.67
N GLU A 19 2.84 -12.25 25.80
CA GLU A 19 3.60 -13.27 25.05
C GLU A 19 3.13 -14.71 25.33
N ASN A 20 2.34 -14.95 26.39
CA ASN A 20 1.77 -16.25 26.74
C ASN A 20 0.28 -16.40 26.38
N SER A 21 -0.32 -15.39 25.73
CA SER A 21 -1.74 -15.44 25.36
C SER A 21 -1.99 -16.45 24.22
N ASP A 22 -3.07 -17.22 24.35
CA ASP A 22 -3.55 -18.14 23.32
C ASP A 22 -4.28 -17.38 22.19
N ASP A 23 -4.30 -17.95 20.98
CA ASP A 23 -4.90 -17.39 19.75
C ASP A 23 -6.42 -17.19 19.83
N SER A 24 -7.03 -17.58 20.95
CA SER A 24 -8.45 -17.40 21.29
C SER A 24 -8.95 -15.96 21.09
N ILE A 25 -8.10 -14.94 21.29
CA ILE A 25 -8.49 -13.53 21.10
C ILE A 25 -8.86 -13.20 19.65
N TYR A 26 -8.23 -13.84 18.66
CA TYR A 26 -8.56 -13.64 17.25
C TYR A 26 -9.91 -14.26 16.88
N THR A 27 -10.28 -15.35 17.56
CA THR A 27 -11.61 -15.95 17.40
C THR A 27 -12.68 -15.01 17.94
N GLU A 28 -12.46 -14.44 19.13
CA GLU A 28 -13.39 -13.48 19.73
C GLU A 28 -13.47 -12.18 18.91
N LEU A 29 -12.35 -11.68 18.40
CA LEU A 29 -12.31 -10.56 17.45
C LEU A 29 -13.16 -10.84 16.21
N TYR A 30 -13.01 -12.03 15.62
CA TYR A 30 -13.78 -12.42 14.45
C TYR A 30 -15.29 -12.44 14.74
N GLU A 31 -15.70 -13.01 15.89
CA GLU A 31 -17.11 -13.05 16.31
C GLU A 31 -17.70 -11.64 16.54
N VAL A 32 -16.94 -10.78 17.21
CA VAL A 32 -17.35 -9.41 17.51
C VAL A 32 -17.44 -8.58 16.22
N LEU A 33 -16.48 -8.72 15.30
CA LEU A 33 -16.54 -8.10 13.98
C LEU A 33 -17.73 -8.61 13.17
N LEU A 34 -18.00 -9.91 13.20
CA LEU A 34 -19.14 -10.50 12.51
C LEU A 34 -20.44 -9.90 13.02
N HIS A 35 -20.61 -9.82 14.34
CA HIS A 35 -21.78 -9.24 14.97
C HIS A 35 -21.99 -7.76 14.58
N ASP A 36 -20.92 -6.95 14.58
CA ASP A 36 -21.02 -5.50 14.39
C ASP A 36 -21.05 -5.06 12.93
N THR A 37 -20.51 -5.86 12.00
CA THR A 37 -20.37 -5.46 10.59
C THR A 37 -21.33 -6.15 9.64
N LYS A 38 -21.82 -7.37 9.95
CA LYS A 38 -22.59 -8.21 9.02
C LYS A 38 -23.75 -7.49 8.35
N TYR A 39 -24.65 -6.89 9.12
CA TYR A 39 -25.84 -6.24 8.55
C TYR A 39 -25.49 -4.99 7.73
N ARG A 40 -24.40 -4.28 8.09
CA ARG A 40 -23.92 -3.14 7.31
C ARG A 40 -23.34 -3.59 5.97
N ILE A 41 -22.55 -4.66 5.97
CA ILE A 41 -22.02 -5.26 4.74
C ILE A 41 -23.18 -5.73 3.85
N ILE A 42 -24.14 -6.50 4.38
CA ILE A 42 -25.32 -6.96 3.64
C ILE A 42 -26.08 -5.78 3.03
N ARG A 43 -26.25 -4.69 3.78
CA ARG A 43 -26.90 -3.47 3.27
C ARG A 43 -26.15 -2.86 2.08
N ASN A 44 -24.82 -2.90 2.11
CA ASN A 44 -23.99 -2.32 1.08
C ASN A 44 -23.89 -3.21 -0.17
N VAL A 45 -23.61 -4.50 -0.01
CA VAL A 45 -23.24 -5.40 -1.13
C VAL A 45 -24.29 -6.47 -1.46
N GLY A 46 -25.30 -6.64 -0.60
CA GLY A 46 -26.32 -7.68 -0.73
C GLY A 46 -25.97 -8.97 0.01
N PHE A 47 -26.98 -9.83 0.18
CA PHE A 47 -26.87 -11.08 0.94
C PHE A 47 -26.05 -12.18 0.24
N GLU A 48 -25.80 -12.05 -1.06
CA GLU A 48 -25.06 -13.09 -1.79
C GLU A 48 -23.54 -12.97 -1.61
N ASP A 49 -23.03 -11.76 -1.35
CA ASP A 49 -21.60 -11.50 -1.34
C ASP A 49 -21.05 -11.11 0.04
N TRP A 50 -21.89 -11.05 1.07
CA TRP A 50 -21.48 -10.45 2.35
C TRP A 50 -20.37 -11.23 3.04
N GLU A 51 -20.29 -12.56 2.85
CA GLU A 51 -19.25 -13.39 3.46
C GLU A 51 -17.87 -13.08 2.87
N ASP A 52 -17.77 -12.96 1.54
CA ASP A 52 -16.53 -12.61 0.85
C ASP A 52 -16.04 -11.23 1.27
N VAL A 53 -16.94 -10.24 1.32
CA VAL A 53 -16.61 -8.89 1.77
C VAL A 53 -16.29 -8.85 3.26
N PHE A 54 -16.95 -9.68 4.07
CA PHE A 54 -16.64 -9.79 5.49
C PHE A 54 -15.24 -10.35 5.73
N GLN A 55 -14.79 -11.34 4.95
CA GLN A 55 -13.40 -11.80 5.02
C GLN A 55 -12.43 -10.65 4.74
N GLU A 56 -12.65 -9.86 3.68
CA GLU A 56 -11.80 -8.70 3.36
C GLU A 56 -11.78 -7.64 4.48
N VAL A 57 -12.92 -7.43 5.14
CA VAL A 57 -13.02 -6.55 6.32
C VAL A 57 -12.25 -7.12 7.50
N ALA A 58 -12.45 -8.39 7.85
CA ALA A 58 -11.77 -9.05 8.96
C ALA A 58 -10.24 -9.01 8.79
N TRP A 59 -9.75 -9.34 7.59
CA TRP A 59 -8.33 -9.24 7.27
C TRP A 59 -7.80 -7.81 7.39
N SER A 60 -8.57 -6.82 6.93
CA SER A 60 -8.18 -5.42 7.04
C SER A 60 -8.10 -4.95 8.50
N VAL A 61 -9.01 -5.43 9.36
CA VAL A 61 -8.99 -5.11 10.79
C VAL A 61 -7.80 -5.77 11.49
N ILE A 62 -7.58 -7.07 11.26
CA ILE A 62 -6.46 -7.82 11.86
C ILE A 62 -5.11 -7.18 11.49
N ARG A 63 -4.94 -6.78 10.23
CA ARG A 63 -3.69 -6.13 9.78
C ARG A 63 -3.46 -4.77 10.45
N GLN A 64 -4.51 -3.96 10.57
CA GLN A 64 -4.40 -2.64 11.20
C GLN A 64 -4.45 -2.70 12.74
N LEU A 65 -4.52 -3.89 13.32
CA LEU A 65 -4.78 -4.09 14.73
C LEU A 65 -3.68 -3.53 15.66
N PRO A 66 -2.37 -3.75 15.41
CA PRO A 66 -1.32 -3.16 16.23
C PRO A 66 -1.42 -1.63 16.28
N ARG A 67 -1.67 -1.00 15.13
CA ARG A 67 -1.82 0.46 15.02
C ARG A 67 -3.11 0.97 15.66
N TYR A 68 -4.20 0.22 15.53
CA TYR A 68 -5.45 0.51 16.21
C TYR A 68 -5.25 0.50 17.74
N LEU A 69 -4.54 -0.50 18.28
CA LEU A 69 -4.26 -0.58 19.72
C LEU A 69 -3.39 0.57 20.23
N LEU A 70 -2.40 1.00 19.45
CA LEU A 70 -1.55 2.14 19.81
C LEU A 70 -2.29 3.49 19.78
N ASN A 71 -3.17 3.68 18.79
CA ASN A 71 -3.78 4.99 18.54
C ASN A 71 -5.18 5.16 19.13
N SER A 72 -5.82 4.08 19.57
CA SER A 72 -7.23 4.13 19.99
C SER A 72 -7.43 4.10 21.50
N GLU A 73 -6.36 4.19 22.29
CA GLU A 73 -6.42 4.18 23.75
C GLU A 73 -7.32 5.30 24.30
N ASP A 74 -7.12 6.53 23.81
CA ASP A 74 -7.92 7.70 24.20
C ASP A 74 -9.18 7.90 23.33
N MET A 75 -9.42 7.05 22.33
CA MET A 75 -10.57 7.21 21.45
C MET A 75 -11.86 6.80 22.15
N HIS A 76 -12.88 7.64 22.03
CA HIS A 76 -14.24 7.29 22.46
C HIS A 76 -14.82 6.16 21.60
N GLU A 77 -15.73 5.36 22.14
CA GLU A 77 -16.40 4.25 21.46
C GLU A 77 -16.94 4.64 20.07
N ALA A 78 -17.60 5.80 19.96
CA ALA A 78 -18.09 6.32 18.68
C ALA A 78 -16.97 6.51 17.62
N GLN A 79 -15.77 6.90 18.03
CA GLN A 79 -14.63 7.09 17.13
C GLN A 79 -14.06 5.74 16.69
N ARG A 80 -13.93 4.77 17.61
CA ARG A 80 -13.53 3.38 17.29
C ARG A 80 -14.53 2.71 16.34
N GLN A 81 -15.82 2.93 16.56
CA GLN A 81 -16.87 2.46 15.65
C GLN A 81 -16.78 3.14 14.28
N SER A 82 -16.48 4.44 14.23
CA SER A 82 -16.28 5.17 12.97
C SER A 82 -15.10 4.63 12.18
N TRP A 83 -14.02 4.24 12.86
CA TRP A 83 -12.86 3.60 12.23
C TRP A 83 -13.26 2.26 11.57
N LEU A 84 -13.94 1.38 12.31
CA LEU A 84 -14.42 0.10 11.78
C LEU A 84 -15.38 0.31 10.59
N ASN A 85 -16.27 1.28 10.70
CA ASN A 85 -17.23 1.61 9.64
C ASN A 85 -16.54 2.06 8.35
N ARG A 86 -15.44 2.83 8.45
CA ARG A 86 -14.66 3.28 7.29
C ARG A 86 -14.07 2.10 6.52
N ILE A 87 -13.56 1.09 7.24
CA ILE A 87 -13.04 -0.15 6.64
C ILE A 87 -14.18 -0.88 5.92
N VAL A 88 -15.31 -1.08 6.59
CA VAL A 88 -16.48 -1.75 6.02
C VAL A 88 -16.96 -1.08 4.74
N ASP A 89 -17.13 0.25 4.76
CA ASP A 89 -17.62 1.00 3.60
C ASP A 89 -16.61 0.99 2.46
N GLY A 90 -15.31 1.12 2.76
CA GLY A 90 -14.24 1.03 1.77
C GLY A 90 -14.20 -0.31 1.05
N LYS A 91 -14.21 -1.41 1.80
CA LYS A 91 -14.21 -2.78 1.22
C LYS A 91 -15.50 -3.07 0.47
N SER A 92 -16.65 -2.66 1.00
CA SER A 92 -17.95 -2.80 0.31
C SER A 92 -17.97 -2.06 -1.03
N ALA A 93 -17.48 -0.82 -1.07
CA ALA A 93 -17.43 -0.03 -2.30
C ALA A 93 -16.45 -0.63 -3.33
N SER A 94 -15.29 -1.12 -2.87
CA SER A 94 -14.33 -1.83 -3.72
C SER A 94 -14.95 -3.08 -4.35
N TRP A 95 -15.68 -3.86 -3.55
CA TRP A 95 -16.37 -5.07 -4.01
C TRP A 95 -17.43 -4.78 -5.06
N LEU A 96 -18.32 -3.80 -4.83
CA LEU A 96 -19.36 -3.44 -5.80
C LEU A 96 -18.78 -2.99 -7.14
N LYS A 97 -17.68 -2.21 -7.10
CA LYS A 97 -16.94 -1.82 -8.30
C LYS A 97 -16.44 -3.07 -9.03
N LYS A 98 -15.83 -4.02 -8.31
CA LYS A 98 -15.33 -5.30 -8.85
C LYS A 98 -16.46 -6.15 -9.46
N LYS A 99 -17.57 -6.36 -8.75
CA LYS A 99 -18.71 -7.19 -9.20
C LYS A 99 -19.41 -6.61 -10.42
N TYR A 100 -19.66 -5.30 -10.46
CA TYR A 100 -20.24 -4.64 -11.64
C TYR A 100 -19.38 -4.85 -12.89
N ARG A 101 -18.06 -4.82 -12.74
CA ARG A 101 -17.08 -4.99 -13.83
C ARG A 101 -16.96 -6.45 -14.29
N MET A 102 -16.95 -7.42 -13.37
CA MET A 102 -17.00 -8.86 -13.69
C MET A 102 -18.26 -9.23 -14.47
N ASN A 103 -19.41 -8.66 -14.10
CA ASN A 103 -20.67 -8.90 -14.80
C ASN A 103 -20.71 -8.24 -16.19
N LYS A 104 -19.94 -7.16 -16.40
CA LYS A 104 -19.76 -6.53 -17.72
C LYS A 104 -18.83 -7.38 -18.61
N GLN A 105 -17.71 -7.87 -18.08
CA GLN A 105 -16.75 -8.72 -18.79
C GLN A 105 -17.33 -10.10 -19.14
N LYS A 106 -18.13 -10.74 -18.26
CA LYS A 106 -18.81 -12.01 -18.59
C LYS A 106 -19.79 -11.91 -19.77
N LYS A 107 -20.28 -10.71 -20.09
CA LYS A 107 -21.10 -10.47 -21.30
C LYS A 107 -20.24 -10.31 -22.56
N GLU A 108 -18.97 -9.94 -22.41
CA GLU A 108 -18.01 -9.69 -23.49
C GLU A 108 -17.12 -10.91 -23.79
N GLU A 109 -16.87 -11.78 -22.80
CA GLU A 109 -15.96 -12.95 -22.88
C GLU A 109 -16.62 -14.29 -23.25
N GLN A 110 -17.86 -14.32 -23.76
CA GLN A 110 -18.38 -15.53 -24.43
C GLN A 110 -17.63 -15.90 -25.73
N GLY A 111 -16.58 -15.16 -26.10
CA GLY A 111 -15.64 -15.48 -27.18
C GLY A 111 -14.22 -15.70 -26.68
N SER A 112 -13.83 -16.97 -26.54
CA SER A 112 -12.44 -17.47 -26.60
C SER A 112 -11.63 -17.53 -25.29
N GLN A 113 -11.35 -18.77 -24.85
CA GLN A 113 -10.35 -19.13 -23.85
C GLN A 113 -9.14 -19.78 -24.53
N THR A 114 -7.93 -19.62 -23.98
CA THR A 114 -7.02 -20.73 -23.64
C THR A 114 -5.81 -20.24 -22.85
N GLY A 115 -5.44 -21.01 -21.81
CA GLY A 115 -4.36 -20.68 -20.88
C GLY A 115 -3.03 -21.39 -21.16
N SER A 116 -1.99 -21.06 -20.39
CA SER A 116 -0.80 -21.91 -20.12
C SER A 116 0.12 -21.31 -19.04
N LYS A 117 0.97 -22.16 -18.46
CA LYS A 117 1.70 -22.11 -17.17
C LYS A 117 3.10 -21.47 -17.23
N GLN A 118 3.51 -20.86 -16.09
CA GLN A 118 4.84 -20.67 -15.43
C GLN A 118 6.13 -20.38 -16.26
N PRO A 119 7.14 -19.59 -15.75
CA PRO A 119 7.93 -19.92 -14.55
C PRO A 119 8.36 -18.74 -13.64
N LYS A 120 8.90 -19.11 -12.47
CA LYS A 120 9.45 -18.28 -11.39
C LYS A 120 10.85 -17.78 -11.78
N ASN A 121 11.10 -16.47 -11.65
CA ASN A 121 12.45 -15.94 -11.47
C ASN A 121 12.41 -14.62 -10.70
N ILE A 122 13.36 -14.51 -9.77
CA ILE A 122 13.46 -13.62 -8.61
C ILE A 122 13.75 -12.18 -9.06
N VAL A 123 12.90 -11.21 -8.68
CA VAL A 123 12.99 -9.78 -9.07
C VAL A 123 12.25 -8.91 -8.05
N LEU A 124 12.87 -7.83 -7.54
CA LEU A 124 12.34 -6.80 -6.61
C LEU A 124 10.96 -7.14 -6.02
N SER A 125 10.98 -7.95 -4.98
CA SER A 125 9.82 -8.27 -4.15
C SER A 125 9.74 -7.28 -2.98
N LEU A 126 8.54 -7.09 -2.41
CA LEU A 126 8.31 -6.51 -1.09
C LEU A 126 9.19 -7.15 -0.01
N ASP A 127 9.77 -8.34 -0.21
CA ASP A 127 10.80 -8.87 0.70
C ASP A 127 12.01 -7.93 0.75
N MET A 128 12.43 -7.34 -0.38
CA MET A 128 13.45 -6.27 -0.38
C MET A 128 12.93 -4.95 0.21
N LEU A 129 11.62 -4.66 0.11
CA LEU A 129 11.05 -3.44 0.68
C LEU A 129 10.85 -3.56 2.20
N HIS A 130 10.54 -4.75 2.70
CA HIS A 130 10.55 -5.11 4.12
C HIS A 130 11.97 -5.14 4.65
N GLU A 131 12.94 -5.73 3.95
CA GLU A 131 14.38 -5.63 4.31
C GLU A 131 14.83 -4.16 4.42
N ILE A 132 14.49 -3.31 3.44
CA ILE A 132 14.83 -1.88 3.49
C ILE A 132 14.10 -1.15 4.64
N ASN A 133 12.86 -1.55 4.95
CA ASN A 133 12.07 -0.96 6.03
C ASN A 133 12.58 -1.41 7.41
N GLU A 134 13.03 -2.65 7.55
CA GLU A 134 13.64 -3.21 8.76
C GLU A 134 15.06 -2.69 8.98
N GLU A 135 15.89 -2.55 7.93
CA GLU A 135 17.27 -2.04 8.02
C GLU A 135 17.36 -0.56 8.39
N THR A 136 16.30 0.22 8.16
CA THR A 136 16.29 1.68 8.37
C THR A 136 15.40 2.14 9.52
N HIS A 137 14.77 1.22 10.25
CA HIS A 137 14.12 1.54 11.51
C HIS A 137 15.17 1.91 12.56
N THR A 138 15.48 3.21 12.64
CA THR A 138 16.11 3.75 13.85
C THR A 138 15.01 3.87 14.90
N PRO A 139 15.10 3.15 16.03
CA PRO A 139 14.18 3.37 17.13
C PRO A 139 14.33 4.83 17.56
N ILE A 140 13.24 5.59 17.49
CA ILE A 140 13.18 6.95 18.01
C ILE A 140 13.57 6.84 19.48
N LYS A 141 14.77 7.32 19.81
CA LYS A 141 15.18 7.50 21.20
C LYS A 141 14.16 8.41 21.84
N LEU A 142 13.49 7.89 22.88
CA LEU A 142 12.72 8.66 23.84
C LEU A 142 13.58 9.84 24.31
N ALA A 143 13.24 11.04 23.83
CA ALA A 143 13.71 12.25 24.47
C ALA A 143 12.85 12.43 25.73
N GLU A 144 13.46 12.19 26.87
CA GLU A 144 12.92 12.56 28.18
C GLU A 144 12.69 14.08 28.23
N GLY A 145 11.53 14.47 28.77
CA GLY A 145 11.40 15.73 29.52
C GLY A 145 10.46 16.79 28.95
N SER A 146 9.36 17.00 29.69
CA SER A 146 8.61 18.27 29.91
C SER A 146 7.92 18.92 28.68
N ASP A 147 6.69 19.43 28.76
CA ASP A 147 6.00 20.05 29.88
C ASP A 147 4.47 20.00 29.67
N SER A 148 3.76 19.88 30.77
CA SER A 148 2.30 19.90 30.86
C SER A 148 1.76 21.31 30.57
N THR A 149 0.57 21.42 29.96
CA THR A 149 -0.27 22.62 29.72
C THR A 149 -0.31 23.24 28.33
N LYS A 150 -0.59 22.47 27.27
CA LYS A 150 -1.43 22.93 26.14
C LYS A 150 -2.29 21.77 25.65
N SER A 151 -3.59 22.00 25.49
CA SER A 151 -4.50 21.05 24.83
C SER A 151 -3.93 20.65 23.48
N PRO A 152 -3.64 19.38 23.21
CA PRO A 152 -3.33 18.98 21.85
C PRO A 152 -4.65 18.63 21.17
N GLU A 153 -5.04 19.42 20.17
CA GLU A 153 -5.61 18.80 18.98
C GLU A 153 -4.56 17.81 18.49
N THR A 154 -4.66 16.56 18.91
CA THR A 154 -3.68 15.52 18.58
C THR A 154 -3.79 15.23 17.10
N ILE A 155 -2.86 15.81 16.33
CA ILE A 155 -2.59 15.44 14.96
C ILE A 155 -2.31 13.92 14.98
N MET A 156 -3.19 13.16 14.31
CA MET A 156 -3.01 11.73 14.05
C MET A 156 -1.69 11.55 13.30
N VAL A 157 -0.63 11.11 13.99
CA VAL A 157 0.62 10.76 13.33
C VAL A 157 0.47 9.34 12.83
N GLU A 158 0.11 9.22 11.55
CA GLU A 158 0.22 7.97 10.83
C GLU A 158 1.69 7.53 10.82
N SER A 159 1.97 6.23 10.99
CA SER A 159 3.35 5.73 10.84
C SER A 159 3.81 6.05 9.42
N GLU A 160 4.64 7.10 9.31
CA GLU A 160 5.23 7.54 8.07
C GLU A 160 6.21 6.44 7.64
N VAL A 161 5.96 5.85 6.48
CA VAL A 161 6.88 4.86 5.90
C VAL A 161 8.28 5.46 5.80
N SER A 162 9.31 4.61 5.88
CA SER A 162 10.69 5.09 5.95
C SER A 162 10.98 6.13 4.87
N LYS A 163 11.71 7.18 5.23
CA LYS A 163 12.05 8.27 4.31
C LYS A 163 12.70 7.73 3.02
N LYS A 164 13.49 6.66 3.13
CA LYS A 164 14.10 5.94 2.01
C LYS A 164 13.05 5.31 1.08
N LEU A 165 11.98 4.70 1.61
CA LEU A 165 10.88 4.18 0.81
C LEU A 165 10.11 5.30 0.11
N LEU A 166 9.82 6.40 0.81
CA LEU A 166 9.17 7.57 0.22
C LEU A 166 10.00 8.18 -0.91
N GLU A 167 11.32 8.29 -0.72
CA GLU A 167 12.26 8.73 -1.75
C GLU A 167 12.23 7.78 -2.96
N LYS A 168 12.25 6.46 -2.76
CA LYS A 168 12.19 5.48 -3.86
C LYS A 168 10.87 5.51 -4.61
N LEU A 169 9.74 5.68 -3.92
CA LEU A 169 8.43 5.86 -4.57
C LEU A 169 8.38 7.17 -5.35
N THR A 170 8.91 8.26 -4.79
CA THR A 170 8.99 9.56 -5.49
C THR A 170 9.87 9.44 -6.74
N GLN A 171 11.03 8.76 -6.64
CA GLN A 171 11.91 8.47 -7.78
C GLN A 171 11.19 7.66 -8.86
N LEU A 172 10.48 6.59 -8.48
CA LEU A 172 9.66 5.78 -9.40
C LEU A 172 8.66 6.64 -10.17
N TYR A 173 7.85 7.44 -9.47
CA TYR A 173 6.83 8.26 -10.10
C TYR A 173 7.41 9.45 -10.90
N SER A 174 8.66 9.83 -10.63
CA SER A 174 9.40 10.84 -11.39
C SER A 174 9.97 10.32 -12.72
N ILE A 175 10.00 8.99 -12.95
CA ILE A 175 10.53 8.43 -14.20
C ILE A 175 9.81 9.02 -15.41
N ASN A 176 10.58 9.47 -16.40
CA ASN A 176 10.07 10.00 -17.66
C ASN A 176 9.49 8.88 -18.56
N THR A 177 8.26 8.50 -18.23
CA THR A 177 7.40 7.58 -18.96
C THR A 177 5.94 8.00 -18.76
N SER A 178 5.03 7.38 -19.52
CA SER A 178 3.61 7.71 -19.46
C SER A 178 2.97 7.25 -18.14
N PRO A 179 1.93 7.95 -17.64
CA PRO A 179 1.28 7.60 -16.38
C PRO A 179 0.67 6.19 -16.39
N GLU A 180 0.18 5.70 -17.53
CA GLU A 180 -0.33 4.34 -17.69
C GLU A 180 0.75 3.30 -17.39
N LYS A 181 1.97 3.53 -17.86
CA LYS A 181 3.10 2.62 -17.61
C LYS A 181 3.50 2.59 -16.14
N LEU A 182 3.42 3.73 -15.46
CA LEU A 182 3.70 3.82 -14.02
C LEU A 182 2.62 3.08 -13.21
N ILE A 183 1.34 3.34 -13.49
CA ILE A 183 0.22 2.65 -12.85
C ILE A 183 0.30 1.13 -13.08
N ALA A 184 0.55 0.71 -14.32
CA ALA A 184 0.71 -0.71 -14.66
C ALA A 184 1.90 -1.36 -13.94
N PHE A 185 3.01 -0.63 -13.79
CA PHE A 185 4.17 -1.11 -13.03
C PHE A 185 3.84 -1.28 -11.55
N THR A 186 3.21 -0.28 -10.92
CA THR A 186 2.81 -0.33 -9.52
C THR A 186 1.91 -1.54 -9.25
N TYR A 187 0.89 -1.76 -10.09
CA TYR A 187 0.05 -2.95 -9.96
C TYR A 187 0.80 -4.26 -10.20
N SER A 188 1.63 -4.32 -11.24
CA SER A 188 2.40 -5.51 -11.60
C SER A 188 3.40 -5.96 -10.53
N ARG A 189 4.05 -5.00 -9.85
CA ARG A 189 5.22 -5.26 -9.01
C ARG A 189 5.02 -4.97 -7.54
N LEU A 190 4.25 -3.93 -7.21
CA LEU A 190 4.12 -3.44 -5.85
C LEU A 190 2.82 -3.87 -5.19
N ILE A 191 1.75 -4.11 -5.97
CA ILE A 191 0.43 -4.41 -5.42
C ILE A 191 0.10 -5.91 -5.58
N PHE A 192 -0.06 -6.40 -6.81
CA PHE A 192 -0.60 -7.75 -7.04
C PHE A 192 0.21 -8.89 -6.43
N PRO A 193 1.54 -8.87 -6.41
CA PRO A 193 2.29 -9.95 -5.74
C PRO A 193 1.95 -10.10 -4.25
N TYR A 194 1.25 -9.14 -3.66
CA TYR A 194 0.91 -9.08 -2.23
C TYR A 194 -0.59 -9.11 -1.94
N ILE A 195 -1.45 -9.15 -2.97
CA ILE A 195 -2.91 -9.35 -2.84
C ILE A 195 -3.26 -10.86 -2.88
N GLY A 196 -2.49 -11.67 -2.16
CA GLY A 196 -2.72 -13.12 -2.02
C GLY A 196 -2.60 -13.92 -3.33
N ASP A 197 -2.81 -15.24 -3.24
CA ASP A 197 -2.58 -16.21 -4.33
C ASP A 197 -3.51 -16.07 -5.56
N VAL A 198 -4.44 -15.11 -5.55
CA VAL A 198 -5.51 -15.01 -6.56
C VAL A 198 -5.12 -14.11 -7.75
N VAL A 199 -4.22 -13.14 -7.56
CA VAL A 199 -3.88 -12.14 -8.59
C VAL A 199 -2.38 -12.12 -8.86
N SER A 200 -1.93 -12.73 -9.96
CA SER A 200 -0.52 -12.67 -10.33
C SER A 200 -0.15 -11.29 -10.89
N GLY A 201 1.02 -10.76 -10.55
CA GLY A 201 1.61 -9.53 -11.13
C GLY A 201 1.94 -9.59 -12.64
N LYS A 202 1.43 -10.59 -13.37
CA LYS A 202 1.68 -10.79 -14.80
C LYS A 202 1.04 -9.68 -15.63
N PRO A 203 1.69 -9.23 -16.72
CA PRO A 203 1.16 -8.19 -17.61
C PRO A 203 -0.27 -8.45 -18.13
N SER A 204 -0.64 -9.72 -18.37
CA SER A 204 -2.01 -10.07 -18.78
C SER A 204 -3.04 -9.83 -17.68
N LYS A 205 -2.72 -10.10 -16.43
CA LYS A 205 -3.60 -9.82 -15.29
C LYS A 205 -3.69 -8.34 -14.97
N VAL A 206 -2.59 -7.62 -15.12
CA VAL A 206 -2.57 -6.16 -15.03
C VAL A 206 -3.44 -5.55 -16.13
N TYR A 207 -3.33 -6.05 -17.37
CA TYR A 207 -4.23 -5.65 -18.46
C TYR A 207 -5.70 -5.90 -18.11
N GLU A 208 -6.06 -7.14 -17.74
CA GLU A 208 -7.44 -7.50 -17.36
C GLU A 208 -8.00 -6.61 -16.24
N HIS A 209 -7.15 -6.17 -15.31
CA HIS A 209 -7.55 -5.34 -14.18
C HIS A 209 -7.64 -3.84 -14.49
N LEU A 210 -6.78 -3.32 -15.37
CA LEU A 210 -6.67 -1.88 -15.63
C LEU A 210 -7.40 -1.43 -16.90
N TYR A 211 -7.55 -2.32 -17.88
CA TYR A 211 -8.04 -1.95 -19.21
C TYR A 211 -9.42 -1.28 -19.17
N GLY A 212 -9.52 -0.15 -19.88
CA GLY A 212 -10.76 0.60 -20.03
C GLY A 212 -11.10 1.51 -18.84
N PHE A 213 -10.32 1.53 -17.75
CA PHE A 213 -10.52 2.46 -16.64
C PHE A 213 -9.82 3.79 -16.88
N ARG A 214 -10.48 4.89 -16.49
CA ARG A 214 -9.85 6.21 -16.57
C ARG A 214 -8.65 6.27 -15.65
N LEU A 215 -7.60 6.95 -16.08
CA LEU A 215 -6.35 6.97 -15.34
C LEU A 215 -6.46 7.69 -14.00
N TYR A 216 -7.32 8.71 -13.86
CA TYR A 216 -7.63 9.29 -12.55
C TYR A 216 -8.28 8.28 -11.60
N ASP A 217 -9.23 7.48 -12.10
CA ASP A 217 -9.89 6.48 -11.26
C ASP A 217 -8.90 5.38 -10.83
N LEU A 218 -8.00 4.98 -11.74
CA LEU A 218 -6.94 4.02 -11.44
C LEU A 218 -5.89 4.57 -10.48
N TYR A 219 -5.57 5.86 -10.58
CA TYR A 219 -4.64 6.54 -9.68
C TYR A 219 -5.14 6.48 -8.23
N GLU A 220 -6.40 6.86 -7.99
CA GLU A 220 -6.98 6.83 -6.64
C GLU A 220 -7.01 5.39 -6.08
N CYS A 221 -7.45 4.42 -6.88
CA CYS A 221 -7.42 3.01 -6.47
C CYS A 221 -6.00 2.51 -6.20
N MET A 222 -5.03 2.88 -7.04
CA MET A 222 -3.64 2.46 -6.88
C MET A 222 -3.03 3.01 -5.60
N VAL A 223 -3.34 4.26 -5.22
CA VAL A 223 -2.87 4.85 -3.97
C VAL A 223 -3.42 4.07 -2.77
N ASP A 224 -4.73 3.82 -2.75
CA ASP A 224 -5.39 3.06 -1.68
C ASP A 224 -4.85 1.62 -1.59
N ASP A 225 -4.72 0.95 -2.74
CA ASP A 225 -4.22 -0.42 -2.83
C ASP A 225 -2.76 -0.51 -2.39
N LEU A 226 -1.92 0.45 -2.78
CA LEU A 226 -0.50 0.48 -2.42
C LEU A 226 -0.31 0.75 -0.92
N MET A 227 -1.04 1.72 -0.36
CA MET A 227 -1.06 1.95 1.10
C MET A 227 -1.52 0.70 1.85
N SER A 228 -2.52 -0.02 1.31
CA SER A 228 -3.03 -1.26 1.91
C SER A 228 -2.02 -2.41 1.87
N VAL A 229 -1.13 -2.44 0.88
CA VAL A 229 -0.13 -3.50 0.72
C VAL A 229 1.15 -3.20 1.51
N ILE A 230 1.54 -1.93 1.59
CA ILE A 230 2.73 -1.48 2.32
C ILE A 230 2.48 -1.38 3.84
N ASP A 231 1.22 -1.36 4.26
CA ASP A 231 0.82 -1.21 5.66
C ASP A 231 1.40 0.07 6.31
N GLY A 232 1.34 1.18 5.57
CA GLY A 232 1.92 2.45 5.98
C GLY A 232 1.28 3.66 5.29
N PHE A 233 1.40 4.83 5.92
CA PHE A 233 0.91 6.07 5.31
C PHE A 233 1.96 6.64 4.37
N ILE A 234 1.57 6.80 3.11
CA ILE A 234 2.39 7.43 2.08
C ILE A 234 1.83 8.84 1.86
N PRO A 235 2.58 9.91 2.19
CA PRO A 235 2.13 11.27 1.96
C PRO A 235 1.73 11.50 0.50
N LYS A 236 0.70 12.32 0.26
CA LYS A 236 0.20 12.59 -1.10
C LYS A 236 1.29 13.19 -1.99
N GLU A 237 2.22 13.91 -1.38
CA GLU A 237 3.39 14.54 -1.96
C GLU A 237 4.26 13.53 -2.73
N THR A 238 4.37 12.30 -2.24
CA THR A 238 5.11 11.20 -2.89
C THR A 238 4.54 10.87 -4.27
N PHE A 239 3.25 11.10 -4.47
CA PHE A 239 2.55 10.81 -5.73
C PHE A 239 2.42 12.03 -6.64
N LEU A 240 2.85 13.23 -6.22
CA LEU A 240 2.75 14.45 -7.03
C LEU A 240 3.37 14.29 -8.43
N PRO A 241 4.55 13.67 -8.61
CA PRO A 241 5.12 13.50 -9.96
C PRO A 241 4.23 12.68 -10.90
N LEU A 242 3.48 11.70 -10.37
CA LEU A 242 2.50 10.95 -11.17
C LEU A 242 1.23 11.77 -11.40
N ARG A 243 0.77 12.50 -10.38
CA ARG A 243 -0.41 13.36 -10.46
C ARG A 243 -0.24 14.44 -11.53
N GLU A 244 0.92 15.11 -11.54
CA GLU A 244 1.27 16.12 -12.54
C GLU A 244 1.23 15.54 -13.96
N LYS A 245 1.71 14.31 -14.18
CA LYS A 245 1.64 13.64 -15.49
C LYS A 245 0.21 13.38 -15.94
N LEU A 246 -0.69 13.08 -15.01
CA LEU A 246 -2.11 12.89 -15.29
C LEU A 246 -2.80 14.22 -15.63
N ASP A 247 -2.40 15.30 -14.97
CA ASP A 247 -2.96 16.64 -15.16
C ASP A 247 -2.43 17.36 -16.43
N ILE A 248 -1.46 16.78 -17.15
CA ILE A 248 -1.01 17.31 -18.45
C ILE A 248 -2.18 17.32 -19.43
N ILE A 249 -2.40 18.47 -20.07
CA ILE A 249 -3.40 18.64 -21.13
C ILE A 249 -2.82 18.16 -22.47
N ASP A 250 -3.56 17.29 -23.15
CA ASP A 250 -3.19 16.77 -24.46
C ASP A 250 -3.54 17.73 -25.61
N SER A 251 -3.23 17.32 -26.84
CA SER A 251 -3.54 18.11 -28.04
C SER A 251 -5.03 18.34 -28.26
N ASP A 252 -5.88 17.52 -27.66
CA ASP A 252 -7.33 17.58 -27.81
C ASP A 252 -7.99 18.40 -26.69
N GLY A 253 -7.18 19.01 -25.81
CA GLY A 253 -7.63 19.88 -24.72
C GLY A 253 -8.12 19.12 -23.49
N HIS A 254 -7.88 17.80 -23.40
CA HIS A 254 -8.28 16.97 -22.26
C HIS A 254 -7.06 16.63 -21.40
N ALA A 255 -7.26 16.52 -20.09
CA ALA A 255 -6.19 16.01 -19.23
C ALA A 255 -5.91 14.53 -19.56
N ILE A 256 -4.65 14.13 -19.56
CA ILE A 256 -4.27 12.72 -19.79
C ILE A 256 -5.01 11.80 -18.82
N GLY A 257 -5.22 12.23 -17.58
CA GLY A 257 -5.95 11.51 -16.54
C GLY A 257 -7.39 11.13 -16.90
N GLU A 258 -8.02 11.86 -17.83
CA GLU A 258 -9.38 11.57 -18.30
C GLU A 258 -9.43 10.42 -19.30
N LYS A 259 -8.31 10.07 -19.92
CA LYS A 259 -8.20 8.95 -20.86
C LYS A 259 -8.39 7.63 -20.15
N SER A 260 -8.94 6.67 -20.88
CA SER A 260 -8.98 5.28 -20.45
C SER A 260 -7.62 4.62 -20.66
N PHE A 261 -7.24 3.76 -19.72
CA PHE A 261 -6.08 2.89 -19.85
C PHE A 261 -6.27 1.94 -21.03
N ASP A 262 -5.37 2.00 -22.01
CA ASP A 262 -5.46 1.25 -23.27
C ASP A 262 -4.18 0.46 -23.62
N LEU A 263 -3.17 0.45 -22.73
CA LEU A 263 -1.93 -0.26 -22.96
C LEU A 263 -2.17 -1.75 -23.16
N GLN A 264 -1.65 -2.28 -24.26
CA GLN A 264 -1.67 -3.71 -24.56
C GLN A 264 -0.67 -4.48 -23.67
N VAL A 265 -0.91 -5.78 -23.50
CA VAL A 265 -0.07 -6.68 -22.68
C VAL A 265 1.43 -6.53 -23.00
N ARG A 266 1.78 -6.41 -24.29
CA ARG A 266 3.16 -6.19 -24.73
C ARG A 266 3.73 -4.85 -24.25
N GLN A 267 2.95 -3.77 -24.37
CA GLN A 267 3.36 -2.43 -23.90
C GLN A 267 3.50 -2.38 -22.38
N ILE A 268 2.67 -3.13 -21.64
CA ILE A 268 2.82 -3.30 -20.18
C ILE A 268 4.13 -4.03 -19.89
N THR A 269 4.41 -5.12 -20.61
CA THR A 269 5.64 -5.92 -20.42
C THR A 269 6.89 -5.07 -20.65
N ASP A 270 6.93 -4.36 -21.79
CA ASP A 270 8.04 -3.49 -22.16
C ASP A 270 8.19 -2.32 -21.19
N GLY A 271 7.06 -1.73 -20.77
CA GLY A 271 7.01 -0.66 -19.78
C GLY A 271 7.60 -1.11 -18.44
N VAL A 272 7.20 -2.28 -17.95
CA VAL A 272 7.69 -2.85 -16.69
C VAL A 272 9.19 -3.09 -16.74
N HIS A 273 9.69 -3.68 -17.84
CA HIS A 273 11.12 -3.93 -18.02
C HIS A 273 11.94 -2.63 -18.07
N ARG A 274 11.43 -1.61 -18.78
CA ARG A 274 12.10 -0.31 -18.92
C ARG A 274 12.19 0.43 -17.58
N ILE A 275 11.10 0.44 -16.82
CA ILE A 275 11.06 1.07 -15.49
C ILE A 275 12.04 0.35 -14.55
N HIS A 276 12.00 -0.99 -14.54
CA HIS A 276 12.93 -1.79 -13.73
C HIS A 276 14.40 -1.46 -14.02
N LYS A 277 14.80 -1.49 -15.30
CA LYS A 277 16.18 -1.17 -15.71
C LYS A 277 16.62 0.23 -15.28
N LYS A 278 15.68 1.18 -15.24
CA LYS A 278 15.99 2.56 -14.84
C LYS A 278 16.22 2.67 -13.34
N LEU A 279 15.39 1.99 -12.54
CA LEU A 279 15.60 1.91 -11.08
C LEU A 279 16.92 1.22 -10.72
N ASP A 280 17.31 0.16 -11.45
CA ASP A 280 18.60 -0.50 -11.24
C ASP A 280 19.78 0.42 -11.56
N ALA A 281 19.71 1.16 -12.68
CA ALA A 281 20.77 2.08 -13.07
C ALA A 281 20.95 3.24 -12.08
N ASP A 282 19.84 3.76 -11.55
CA ASP A 282 19.88 4.84 -10.54
C ASP A 282 20.49 4.33 -9.22
N ARG A 283 20.23 3.07 -8.84
CA ARG A 283 20.89 2.42 -7.68
C ARG A 283 22.40 2.31 -7.89
N ASP A 284 22.85 1.84 -9.05
CA ASP A 284 24.29 1.66 -9.33
C ASP A 284 25.05 3.00 -9.32
N GLU A 285 24.39 4.11 -9.65
CA GLU A 285 24.96 5.46 -9.55
C GLU A 285 24.97 6.01 -8.11
N GLU A 286 23.97 5.69 -7.28
CA GLU A 286 23.97 5.98 -5.84
C GLU A 286 25.15 5.27 -5.14
N THR A 287 25.33 3.96 -5.37
CA THR A 287 26.42 3.17 -4.77
C THR A 287 27.81 3.68 -5.17
N LYS A 288 27.99 4.15 -6.42
CA LYS A 288 29.26 4.75 -6.88
C LYS A 288 29.56 6.10 -6.22
N LYS A 289 28.54 6.86 -5.84
CA LYS A 289 28.71 8.15 -5.15
C LYS A 289 29.07 7.95 -3.68
N GLU A 290 28.43 6.99 -3.02
CA GLU A 290 28.74 6.61 -1.63
C GLU A 290 30.19 6.10 -1.50
N GLN A 291 30.62 5.21 -2.40
CA GLN A 291 32.01 4.71 -2.43
C GLN A 291 33.06 5.80 -2.71
N LYS A 292 32.69 6.89 -3.39
CA LYS A 292 33.58 8.03 -3.64
C LYS A 292 33.68 8.98 -2.43
N GLN A 293 32.64 9.08 -1.61
CA GLN A 293 32.65 9.86 -0.38
C GLN A 293 33.47 9.18 0.72
N GLU A 294 33.34 7.86 0.90
CA GLU A 294 34.14 7.11 1.88
C GLU A 294 35.65 7.13 1.58
N GLN A 295 36.03 7.15 0.29
CA GLN A 295 37.44 7.28 -0.13
C GLN A 295 38.02 8.70 0.07
N GLN A 296 37.18 9.73 0.24
CA GLN A 296 37.63 11.09 0.54
C GLN A 296 37.70 11.38 2.05
N GLU A 297 36.93 10.70 2.89
CA GLU A 297 36.98 10.87 4.35
C GLU A 297 38.02 9.97 5.05
N GLY A 298 38.46 8.88 4.42
CA GLY A 298 39.52 7.99 4.96
C GLY A 298 40.97 8.40 4.65
N GLY A 299 41.19 9.57 4.04
CA GLY A 299 42.49 9.99 3.50
C GLY A 299 43.00 11.32 4.04
N SER A 300 43.04 11.51 5.36
CA SER A 300 43.78 12.62 5.97
C SER A 300 44.28 12.25 7.37
N ASP A 301 45.35 11.46 7.42
CA ASP A 301 46.36 11.52 8.48
C ASP A 301 47.64 10.89 7.95
N ASP A 302 48.42 11.69 7.21
CA ASP A 302 49.83 11.41 6.93
C ASP A 302 50.63 12.59 7.51
N ASP A 303 50.60 12.68 8.84
CA ASP A 303 51.39 13.64 9.60
C ASP A 303 52.85 13.20 9.58
N ARG A 304 53.56 13.67 8.54
CA ARG A 304 55.00 13.54 8.42
C ARG A 304 55.68 14.41 9.47
N THR A 305 55.99 13.84 10.63
CA THR A 305 57.04 14.35 11.51
C THR A 305 58.39 14.41 10.76
N PRO A 306 59.06 15.56 10.66
CA PRO A 306 60.46 15.61 10.25
C PRO A 306 61.35 15.31 11.46
N GLU A 307 62.28 14.37 11.33
CA GLU A 307 63.35 14.11 12.29
C GLU A 307 64.24 15.35 12.48
N PHE A 308 64.44 15.72 13.74
CA PHE A 308 65.66 16.38 14.26
C PHE A 308 66.06 15.69 15.56
#